data_AF-F2X0M4-F1
#
_entry.id   AF-F2X0M4-F1
#
_cell.length_a   1.000
_cell.length_b   1.000
_cell.length_c   1.000
_cell.angle_alpha   90.00
_cell.angle_beta   90.00
_cell.angle_gamma   90.00
#
_symmetry.space_group_name_H-M   'P 1'
#
loop_
_entity.id
_entity.type
_entity.pdbx_description
1 polymer ?
#
loop_
_entity_poly.entity_id
_entity_poly.type
_entity_poly.pdbx_seq_one_letter_code
_entity_poly.pdbx_strand_id
1 'polypeptide(L)'
;GLVSWICGGYTISDPTLKRFFVLHFIFPFIALCIVFIHIFFLHLQGSSNPLGYDTALKIPFYPSLLCLDIKGFNNVLVLFLAQSLFGILPLAHPDNAIVVDRYVTPLHIVPEWYFLPFYAMLKTIPNKTAGLLVMIASLQLLFLLAEQRNLTSLIQFKFAFGAREYSIPTIWFICSF
;
A
#
# COMPACT_ATOMS: atom_id res chain seq x y z
N GLY A 1 10.63 27.74 6.80
CA GLY A 1 9.59 26.77 7.21
C GLY A 1 9.95 25.38 6.71
N LEU A 2 9.25 24.33 7.15
CA LEU A 2 9.56 22.94 6.73
C LEU A 2 9.58 22.78 5.19
N VAL A 3 8.62 23.40 4.49
CA VAL A 3 8.53 23.39 3.03
C VAL A 3 9.79 23.97 2.37
N SER A 4 10.26 25.13 2.83
CA SER A 4 11.44 25.77 2.24
C SER A 4 12.73 24.98 2.51
N TRP A 5 12.79 24.27 3.65
CA TRP A 5 13.90 23.39 3.97
C TRP A 5 13.93 22.15 3.07
N ILE A 6 12.78 21.51 2.83
CA ILE A 6 12.64 20.36 1.91
C ILE A 6 13.05 20.80 0.49
N CYS A 7 12.48 21.90 0.00
CA CYS A 7 12.77 22.40 -1.35
C CYS A 7 14.21 22.92 -1.51
N GLY A 8 14.88 23.31 -0.42
CA GLY A 8 16.20 23.97 -0.50
C GLY A 8 16.12 25.40 -1.04
N GLY A 9 14.97 26.04 -0.89
CA GLY A 9 14.63 27.35 -1.44
C GLY A 9 13.15 27.68 -1.24
N TYR A 10 12.69 28.81 -1.77
CA TYR A 10 11.27 29.21 -1.69
C TYR A 10 10.39 28.60 -2.78
N THR A 11 11.00 28.10 -3.86
CA THR A 11 10.34 27.49 -5.01
C THR A 11 11.00 26.16 -5.37
N ILE A 12 10.27 25.31 -6.09
CA ILE A 12 10.79 24.06 -6.64
C ILE A 12 11.85 24.40 -7.70
N SER A 13 13.08 23.95 -7.46
CA SER A 13 14.25 24.32 -8.26
C SER A 13 15.27 23.17 -8.33
N ASP A 14 16.41 23.39 -8.97
CA ASP A 14 17.47 22.38 -9.14
C ASP A 14 17.92 21.72 -7.82
N PRO A 15 18.08 22.44 -6.69
CA PRO A 15 18.33 21.81 -5.39
C PRO A 15 17.26 20.80 -4.96
N THR A 16 15.99 21.07 -5.26
CA THR A 16 14.87 20.15 -4.95
C THR A 16 15.00 18.87 -5.77
N LEU A 17 15.24 18.99 -7.08
CA LEU A 17 15.31 17.84 -8.00
C LEU A 17 16.50 16.92 -7.66
N LYS A 18 17.68 17.49 -7.40
CA LYS A 18 18.87 16.72 -6.99
C LYS A 18 18.65 15.95 -5.69
N ARG A 19 18.00 16.57 -4.70
CA ARG A 19 17.65 15.89 -3.44
C ARG A 19 16.63 14.79 -3.65
N PHE A 20 15.59 15.03 -4.45
CA PHE A 20 14.57 14.03 -4.75
C PHE A 20 15.16 12.84 -5.50
N PHE A 21 16.11 13.06 -6.41
CA PHE A 21 16.84 11.98 -7.06
C PHE A 21 17.63 11.13 -6.05
N VAL A 22 18.37 11.75 -5.14
CA VAL A 22 19.12 11.03 -4.09
C VAL A 22 18.17 10.25 -3.18
N LEU A 23 17.06 10.85 -2.75
CA LEU A 23 16.06 10.17 -1.93
C LEU A 23 15.40 9.00 -2.69
N HIS A 24 15.02 9.20 -3.95
CA HIS A 24 14.46 8.17 -4.82
C HIS A 24 15.43 7.01 -5.01
N PHE A 25 16.73 7.28 -5.09
CA PHE A 25 17.75 6.23 -5.16
C PHE A 25 17.88 5.45 -3.84
N ILE A 26 17.79 6.11 -2.69
CA ILE A 26 17.97 5.48 -1.37
C ILE A 26 16.74 4.68 -0.93
N PHE A 27 15.52 5.18 -1.18
CA PHE A 27 14.29 4.55 -0.69
C PHE A 27 14.09 3.08 -1.10
N PRO A 28 14.41 2.65 -2.34
CA PRO A 28 14.34 1.24 -2.72
C PRO A 28 15.19 0.32 -1.83
N PHE A 29 16.37 0.77 -1.39
CA PHE A 29 17.22 -0.03 -0.49
C PHE A 29 16.67 -0.09 0.93
N ILE A 30 16.09 1.01 1.43
CA ILE A 30 15.38 1.01 2.70
C ILE A 30 14.19 0.04 2.65
N ALA A 31 13.42 0.06 1.56
CA ALA A 31 12.30 -0.85 1.34
C ALA A 31 12.78 -2.32 1.29
N LEU A 32 13.90 -2.61 0.64
CA LEU A 32 14.50 -3.95 0.61
C LEU A 32 14.85 -4.45 2.02
N CYS A 33 15.44 -3.61 2.88
CA CYS A 33 15.70 -3.95 4.27
C CYS A 33 14.40 -4.28 5.04
N ILE A 34 13.34 -3.49 4.82
CA ILE A 34 12.02 -3.75 5.43
C ILE A 34 11.46 -5.08 4.93
N VAL A 35 11.61 -5.42 3.64
CA VAL A 35 11.17 -6.71 3.08
C VAL A 35 11.89 -7.88 3.75
N PHE A 36 13.20 -7.79 4.01
CA PHE A 36 13.92 -8.84 4.75
C PHE A 36 13.40 -9.01 6.17
N ILE A 37 13.18 -7.90 6.89
CA ILE A 37 12.60 -7.94 8.25
C ILE A 37 11.19 -8.56 8.20
N HIS A 38 10.38 -8.17 7.21
CA HIS A 38 9.04 -8.71 7.02
C HIS A 38 9.05 -10.23 6.76
N ILE A 39 9.91 -10.70 5.85
CA ILE A 39 10.07 -12.13 5.54
C ILE A 39 10.59 -12.89 6.76
N PHE A 40 11.54 -12.33 7.52
CA PHE A 40 12.04 -12.94 8.75
C PHE A 40 10.92 -13.22 9.75
N PHE A 41 10.06 -12.25 10.05
CA PHE A 41 8.90 -12.47 10.90
C PHE A 41 7.91 -13.45 10.27
N LEU A 42 7.66 -13.38 8.96
CA LEU A 42 6.80 -14.35 8.29
C LEU A 42 7.31 -15.80 8.41
N HIS A 43 8.62 -16.01 8.45
CA HIS A 43 9.21 -17.34 8.68
C HIS A 43 9.04 -17.85 10.11
N LEU A 44 8.98 -16.96 11.11
CA LEU A 44 8.78 -17.36 12.50
C LEU A 44 7.34 -17.84 12.76
N GLN A 45 6.34 -17.14 12.23
CA GLN A 45 4.92 -17.51 12.41
C GLN A 45 4.39 -18.46 11.32
N GLY A 46 4.96 -18.45 10.11
CA GLY A 46 4.43 -19.14 8.95
C GLY A 46 3.29 -18.38 8.25
N SER A 47 2.90 -18.87 7.06
CA SER A 47 1.80 -18.28 6.28
C SER A 47 0.43 -18.74 6.80
N SER A 48 -0.56 -17.85 6.73
CA SER A 48 -1.97 -18.22 6.93
C SER A 48 -2.53 -18.94 5.70
N ASN A 49 -3.57 -19.74 5.87
CA ASN A 49 -4.31 -20.37 4.77
C ASN A 49 -5.73 -19.77 4.62
N PRO A 50 -6.43 -20.02 3.49
CA PRO A 50 -7.76 -19.45 3.24
C PRO A 50 -8.82 -19.83 4.28
N LEU A 51 -8.66 -20.96 4.97
CA LEU A 51 -9.58 -21.42 6.01
C LEU A 51 -9.36 -20.69 7.35
N GLY A 52 -8.23 -20.00 7.52
CA GLY A 52 -7.98 -19.12 8.66
C GLY A 52 -7.65 -19.83 9.98
N TYR A 53 -7.58 -21.16 10.00
CA TYR A 53 -7.17 -21.96 11.17
C TYR A 53 -5.92 -22.81 10.87
N ASP A 54 -5.16 -23.17 11.89
CA ASP A 54 -3.93 -23.95 11.70
C ASP A 54 -4.23 -25.41 11.34
N THR A 55 -3.47 -25.96 10.41
CA THR A 55 -3.64 -27.34 9.91
C THR A 55 -2.31 -28.06 9.88
N ALA A 56 -2.31 -29.33 10.26
CA ALA A 56 -1.12 -30.18 10.18
C ALA A 56 -0.67 -30.50 8.73
N LEU A 57 -1.50 -30.19 7.74
CA LEU A 57 -1.26 -30.46 6.32
C LEU A 57 -0.34 -29.40 5.70
N LYS A 58 0.97 -29.50 5.95
CA LYS A 58 1.98 -28.63 5.34
C LYS A 58 2.64 -29.32 4.14
N ILE A 59 2.78 -28.58 3.04
CA ILE A 59 3.56 -29.00 1.87
C ILE A 59 4.91 -28.28 1.86
N PRO A 60 6.00 -28.92 1.38
CA PRO A 60 7.28 -28.24 1.25
C PRO A 60 7.20 -27.13 0.19
N PHE A 61 7.97 -26.06 0.36
CA PHE A 61 8.00 -24.94 -0.59
C PHE A 61 8.51 -25.37 -1.98
N TYR A 62 9.58 -26.15 -2.00
CA TYR A 62 10.10 -26.79 -3.20
C TYR A 62 9.61 -28.25 -3.27
N PRO A 63 9.12 -28.74 -4.42
CA PRO A 63 9.01 -28.06 -5.72
C PRO A 63 7.66 -27.35 -5.97
N SER A 64 6.64 -27.60 -5.14
CA SER A 64 5.25 -27.26 -5.44
C SER A 64 4.99 -25.76 -5.49
N LEU A 65 5.23 -25.03 -4.39
CA LEU A 65 4.98 -23.59 -4.32
C LEU A 65 5.90 -22.81 -5.26
N LEU A 66 7.19 -23.20 -5.35
CA LEU A 66 8.11 -22.56 -6.29
C LEU A 66 7.62 -22.65 -7.76
N CYS A 67 7.08 -23.80 -8.18
CA CYS A 67 6.55 -23.95 -9.54
C CYS A 67 5.33 -23.02 -9.78
N LEU A 68 4.47 -22.86 -8.78
CA LEU A 68 3.33 -21.93 -8.84
C LEU A 68 3.80 -20.47 -8.91
N ASP A 69 4.83 -20.10 -8.13
CA ASP A 69 5.41 -18.76 -8.14
C ASP A 69 6.03 -18.43 -9.50
N ILE A 70 6.75 -19.37 -10.12
CA ILE A 70 7.31 -19.20 -11.48
C ILE A 70 6.20 -18.99 -12.51
N LYS A 71 5.11 -19.76 -12.42
CA LYS A 71 3.95 -19.57 -13.30
C LYS A 71 3.29 -18.21 -13.08
N GLY A 72 3.13 -17.78 -11.84
CA GLY A 72 2.61 -16.47 -11.48
C GLY A 72 3.48 -15.33 -12.02
N PHE A 73 4.80 -15.44 -11.84
CA PHE A 73 5.77 -14.50 -12.39
C PHE A 73 5.70 -14.42 -13.92
N ASN A 74 5.60 -15.55 -14.61
CA ASN A 74 5.46 -15.56 -16.07
C ASN A 74 4.19 -14.82 -16.51
N ASN A 75 3.05 -15.04 -15.84
CA ASN A 75 1.81 -14.31 -16.16
C ASN A 75 1.97 -12.80 -15.97
N VAL A 76 2.58 -12.35 -14.86
CA VAL A 76 2.83 -10.92 -14.62
C VAL A 76 3.80 -10.35 -15.64
N LEU A 77 4.85 -11.10 -16.00
CA LEU A 77 5.83 -10.68 -17.00
C LEU A 77 5.18 -10.51 -18.39
N VAL A 78 4.30 -11.42 -18.79
CA VAL A 78 3.54 -11.30 -20.05
C VAL A 78 2.69 -10.03 -20.03
N LEU A 79 1.96 -9.75 -18.96
CA LEU A 79 1.16 -8.52 -18.84
C LEU A 79 2.03 -7.26 -18.88
N PHE A 80 3.16 -7.27 -18.18
CA PHE A 80 4.12 -6.16 -18.17
C PHE A 80 4.69 -5.89 -19.57
N LEU A 81 5.14 -6.93 -20.27
CA LEU A 81 5.66 -6.80 -21.63
C LEU A 81 4.58 -6.36 -22.61
N ALA A 82 3.36 -6.89 -22.48
CA ALA A 82 2.25 -6.50 -23.34
C ALA A 82 1.91 -5.01 -23.14
N GLN A 83 1.87 -4.52 -21.90
CA GLN A 83 1.69 -3.10 -21.60
C GLN A 83 2.85 -2.24 -22.09
N SER A 84 4.11 -2.67 -21.90
CA SER A 84 5.29 -1.89 -22.28
C SER A 84 5.50 -1.79 -23.79
N LEU A 85 5.16 -2.85 -24.54
CA LEU A 85 5.39 -2.91 -25.99
C LEU A 85 4.19 -2.41 -26.80
N PHE A 86 2.97 -2.73 -26.37
CA PHE A 86 1.75 -2.38 -27.11
C PHE A 86 0.98 -1.21 -26.51
N GLY A 87 1.29 -0.77 -25.28
CA GLY A 87 0.60 0.38 -24.67
C GLY A 87 -0.90 0.14 -24.45
N ILE A 88 -1.28 -1.05 -23.97
CA ILE A 88 -2.68 -1.49 -23.85
C ILE A 88 -3.55 -0.48 -23.08
N LEU A 89 -3.00 0.10 -22.00
CA LEU A 89 -3.67 1.11 -21.18
C LEU A 89 -2.84 2.40 -21.11
N PRO A 90 -3.47 3.59 -21.20
CA PRO A 90 -2.79 4.86 -20.97
C PRO A 90 -2.56 5.08 -19.46
N LEU A 91 -1.44 4.57 -18.94
CA LEU A 91 -1.11 4.65 -17.50
C LEU A 91 -0.38 5.93 -17.09
N ALA A 92 0.04 6.77 -18.05
CA ALA A 92 0.75 8.02 -17.80
C ALA A 92 -0.02 9.20 -18.39
N HIS A 93 0.03 10.35 -17.72
CA HIS A 93 -0.62 11.57 -18.19
C HIS A 93 0.17 12.22 -19.35
N PRO A 94 -0.47 12.63 -20.46
CA PRO A 94 0.23 13.21 -21.61
C PRO A 94 1.01 14.49 -21.28
N ASP A 95 0.52 15.29 -20.32
CA ASP A 95 1.18 16.53 -19.88
C ASP A 95 2.62 16.29 -19.33
N ASN A 96 2.95 15.08 -18.88
CA ASN A 96 4.30 14.74 -18.40
C ASN A 96 5.34 14.70 -19.53
N ALA A 97 4.92 14.70 -20.80
CA ALA A 97 5.80 14.81 -21.96
C ALA A 97 6.18 16.27 -22.29
N ILE A 98 5.47 17.24 -21.70
CA ILE A 98 5.73 18.67 -21.93
C ILE A 98 6.84 19.12 -20.96
N VAL A 99 7.79 19.92 -21.47
CA VAL A 99 8.85 20.50 -20.62
C VAL A 99 8.23 21.40 -19.57
N VAL A 100 8.68 21.27 -18.32
CA VAL A 100 8.15 22.03 -17.19
C VAL A 100 8.29 23.54 -17.41
N ASP A 101 7.17 24.26 -17.29
CA ASP A 101 7.11 25.71 -17.15
C ASP A 101 6.66 26.05 -15.73
N ARG A 102 7.41 26.91 -15.04
CA ARG A 102 7.10 27.32 -13.66
C ARG A 102 5.99 28.36 -13.59
N TYR A 103 5.67 29.02 -14.69
CA TYR A 103 4.70 30.10 -14.75
C TYR A 103 3.33 29.63 -15.25
N VAL A 104 3.23 28.40 -15.75
CA VAL A 104 1.99 27.86 -16.33
C VAL A 104 1.61 26.55 -15.63
N THR A 105 0.43 26.51 -15.04
CA THR A 105 -0.18 25.27 -14.54
C THR A 105 -1.10 24.69 -15.61
N PRO A 106 -1.00 23.39 -15.93
CA PRO A 106 -1.96 22.73 -16.82
C PRO A 106 -3.40 22.86 -16.32
N LEU A 107 -4.36 22.85 -17.25
CA LEU A 107 -5.79 23.04 -16.94
C LEU A 107 -6.34 21.99 -15.98
N HIS A 108 -5.89 20.73 -16.10
CA HIS A 108 -6.39 19.61 -15.31
C HIS A 108 -5.22 18.83 -14.67
N ILE A 109 -4.64 19.40 -13.61
CA ILE A 109 -3.55 18.75 -12.88
C ILE A 109 -4.06 17.61 -11.97
N VAL A 110 -3.60 16.40 -12.26
CA VAL A 110 -3.99 15.17 -11.57
C VAL A 110 -2.74 14.34 -11.32
N PRO A 111 -2.60 13.68 -10.15
CA PRO A 111 -1.50 12.77 -9.93
C PRO A 111 -1.70 11.45 -10.71
N GLU A 112 -0.68 10.62 -10.73
CA GLU A 112 -0.80 9.28 -11.32
C GLU A 112 -1.89 8.43 -10.65
N TRP A 113 -2.41 7.46 -11.41
CA TRP A 113 -3.64 6.72 -11.09
C TRP A 113 -3.65 6.09 -9.69
N TYR A 114 -2.50 5.60 -9.21
CA TYR A 114 -2.35 4.97 -7.90
C TYR A 114 -2.47 5.95 -6.72
N PHE A 115 -2.42 7.27 -6.97
CA PHE A 115 -2.65 8.31 -5.97
C PHE A 115 -4.06 8.94 -6.03
N LEU A 116 -4.88 8.59 -7.03
CA LEU A 116 -6.22 9.17 -7.21
C LEU A 116 -7.13 9.03 -5.98
N PRO A 117 -7.17 7.90 -5.24
CA PRO A 117 -8.01 7.79 -4.04
C PRO A 117 -7.64 8.82 -2.97
N PHE A 118 -6.34 9.02 -2.73
CA PHE A 118 -5.83 10.00 -1.76
C PHE A 118 -6.06 11.43 -2.21
N TYR A 119 -5.87 11.69 -3.51
CA TYR A 119 -6.16 12.98 -4.10
C TYR A 119 -7.65 13.36 -4.01
N ALA A 120 -8.54 12.40 -4.24
CA ALA A 120 -9.98 12.59 -4.05
C ALA A 120 -10.31 12.94 -2.60
N MET A 121 -9.74 12.21 -1.61
CA MET A 121 -9.92 12.52 -0.19
C MET A 121 -9.46 13.93 0.19
N LEU A 122 -8.36 14.42 -0.39
CA LEU A 122 -7.87 15.78 -0.16
C LEU A 122 -8.79 16.85 -0.76
N LYS A 123 -9.42 16.58 -1.91
CA LYS A 123 -10.30 17.54 -2.62
C LYS A 123 -11.73 17.56 -2.10
N THR A 124 -12.23 16.47 -1.53
CA THR A 124 -13.62 16.38 -1.04
C THR A 124 -13.83 17.20 0.23
N ILE A 125 -12.79 17.37 1.06
CA ILE A 125 -12.87 18.11 2.31
C ILE A 125 -12.50 19.58 2.07
N PRO A 126 -13.40 20.54 2.25
CA PRO A 126 -13.16 21.96 1.97
C PRO A 126 -12.32 22.65 3.07
N ASN A 127 -11.34 21.95 3.62
CA ASN A 127 -10.39 22.47 4.61
C ASN A 127 -9.03 21.78 4.45
N LYS A 128 -7.96 22.58 4.30
CA LYS A 128 -6.60 22.09 4.01
C LYS A 128 -6.04 21.18 5.11
N THR A 129 -6.22 21.53 6.39
CA THR A 129 -5.68 20.74 7.50
C THR A 129 -6.53 19.50 7.75
N ALA A 130 -7.85 19.62 7.70
CA ALA A 130 -8.76 18.48 7.86
C ALA A 130 -8.58 17.44 6.74
N GLY A 131 -8.43 17.88 5.48
CA GLY A 131 -8.16 16.98 4.36
C GLY A 131 -6.87 16.19 4.54
N LEU A 132 -5.79 16.87 4.95
CA LEU A 132 -4.51 16.22 5.25
C LEU A 132 -4.63 15.19 6.39
N LEU A 133 -5.32 15.55 7.47
CA LEU A 133 -5.53 14.65 8.60
C LEU A 133 -6.33 13.41 8.22
N VAL A 134 -7.39 13.56 7.41
CA VAL A 134 -8.20 12.42 6.95
C VAL A 134 -7.39 11.52 6.01
N MET A 135 -6.60 12.08 5.11
CA MET A 135 -5.72 11.28 4.25
C MET A 135 -4.72 10.45 5.09
N ILE A 136 -4.07 11.06 6.09
CA ILE A 136 -3.14 10.35 6.99
C ILE A 136 -3.89 9.28 7.82
N ALA A 137 -5.07 9.61 8.34
CA ALA A 137 -5.90 8.67 9.10
C ALA A 137 -6.33 7.46 8.25
N SER A 138 -6.59 7.63 6.95
CA SER A 138 -6.91 6.52 6.04
C SER A 138 -5.77 5.49 5.94
N LEU A 139 -4.52 5.95 5.90
CA LEU A 139 -3.34 5.08 5.88
C LEU A 139 -3.11 4.41 7.24
N GLN A 140 -3.32 5.13 8.34
CA GLN A 140 -3.23 4.57 9.69
C GLN A 140 -4.33 3.53 9.96
N LEU A 141 -5.53 3.72 9.42
CA LEU A 141 -6.62 2.76 9.53
C LEU A 141 -6.26 1.43 8.86
N LEU A 142 -5.61 1.45 7.69
CA LEU A 142 -5.12 0.22 7.04
C LEU A 142 -4.13 -0.54 7.92
N PHE A 143 -3.23 0.17 8.61
CA PHE A 143 -2.31 -0.44 9.57
C PHE A 143 -3.05 -1.08 10.75
N LEU A 144 -4.04 -0.38 11.32
CA LEU A 144 -4.86 -0.91 12.42
C LEU A 144 -5.70 -2.13 12.00
N LEU A 145 -6.25 -2.13 10.79
CA LEU A 145 -6.99 -3.28 10.24
C LEU A 145 -6.07 -4.49 10.04
N ALA A 146 -4.83 -4.29 9.58
CA ALA A 146 -3.86 -5.38 9.44
C ALA A 146 -3.50 -6.01 10.80
N GLU A 147 -3.42 -5.21 11.87
CA GLU A 147 -3.15 -5.66 13.23
C GLU A 147 -4.40 -6.22 13.95
N GLN A 148 -5.59 -6.05 13.37
CA GLN A 148 -6.86 -6.42 14.00
C GLN A 148 -6.90 -7.89 14.44
N ARG A 149 -6.21 -8.82 13.76
CA ARG A 149 -6.14 -10.24 14.17
C ARG A 149 -5.54 -10.43 15.58
N ASN A 150 -4.58 -9.60 15.99
CA ASN A 150 -4.04 -9.60 17.36
C ASN A 150 -4.98 -8.88 18.35
N LEU A 151 -5.70 -7.86 17.91
CA LEU A 151 -6.68 -7.17 18.75
C LEU A 151 -7.93 -8.03 19.00
N THR A 152 -8.37 -8.79 17.99
CA THR A 152 -9.51 -9.70 18.13
C THR A 152 -9.15 -10.90 18.99
N SER A 153 -7.93 -11.44 18.94
CA SER A 153 -7.52 -12.50 19.88
C SER A 153 -7.52 -12.01 21.33
N LEU A 154 -7.06 -10.78 21.60
CA LEU A 154 -7.14 -10.14 22.93
C LEU A 154 -8.59 -9.84 23.37
N ILE A 155 -9.42 -9.34 22.47
CA ILE A 155 -10.86 -9.07 22.74
C ILE A 155 -11.61 -10.39 22.95
N GLN A 156 -11.36 -11.42 22.14
CA GLN A 156 -11.92 -12.77 22.32
C GLN A 156 -11.41 -13.42 23.60
N PHE A 157 -10.16 -13.21 24.02
CA PHE A 157 -9.67 -13.65 25.32
C PHE A 157 -10.44 -12.94 26.46
N LYS A 158 -10.70 -11.64 26.32
CA LYS A 158 -11.55 -10.88 27.25
C LYS A 158 -13.01 -11.35 27.26
N PHE A 159 -13.57 -11.76 26.14
CA PHE A 159 -14.93 -12.31 26.04
C PHE A 159 -15.02 -13.77 26.51
N ALA A 160 -14.00 -14.60 26.28
CA ALA A 160 -13.94 -15.98 26.77
C ALA A 160 -13.90 -16.05 28.31
N PHE A 161 -13.28 -15.06 28.95
CA PHE A 161 -13.31 -14.90 30.42
C PHE A 161 -14.49 -14.04 30.92
N GLY A 162 -15.24 -13.39 30.03
CA GLY A 162 -16.26 -12.39 30.37
C GLY A 162 -17.70 -12.71 29.98
N ALA A 163 -17.94 -13.69 29.11
CA ALA A 163 -19.28 -14.04 28.63
C ALA A 163 -19.50 -15.54 28.76
N ARG A 164 -19.99 -15.94 29.93
CA ARG A 164 -20.84 -17.11 30.06
C ARG A 164 -22.07 -16.85 29.19
N GLU A 165 -22.22 -17.64 28.14
CA GLU A 165 -23.42 -17.81 27.30
C GLU A 165 -24.06 -16.53 26.77
N TYR A 166 -23.90 -16.19 25.48
CA TYR A 166 -25.03 -15.86 24.59
C TYR A 166 -24.58 -15.98 23.11
N SER A 167 -25.17 -17.00 22.46
CA SER A 167 -25.54 -17.17 21.03
C SER A 167 -25.14 -16.06 20.06
N ILE A 168 -24.44 -16.33 18.94
CA ILE A 168 -24.83 -16.89 17.60
C ILE A 168 -25.18 -15.88 16.46
N PRO A 169 -25.64 -14.60 16.63
CA PRO A 169 -26.03 -13.80 15.46
C PRO A 169 -24.89 -13.00 14.83
N THR A 170 -23.73 -12.84 15.47
CA THR A 170 -22.62 -12.02 14.92
C THR A 170 -21.83 -12.69 13.79
N ILE A 171 -21.96 -14.01 13.61
CA ILE A 171 -21.29 -14.76 12.55
C ILE A 171 -21.94 -14.48 11.17
N TRP A 172 -23.23 -14.14 11.14
CA TRP A 172 -23.95 -13.94 9.88
C TRP A 172 -23.58 -12.64 9.14
N PHE A 173 -23.12 -11.61 9.87
CA PHE A 173 -22.76 -10.32 9.27
C PHE A 173 -21.37 -10.32 8.63
N ILE A 174 -20.49 -11.27 9.00
CA ILE A 174 -19.12 -11.35 8.48
C ILE A 174 -19.06 -12.14 7.16
N CYS A 175 -20.03 -13.02 6.88
CA CYS A 175 -20.10 -13.80 5.63
C CYS A 175 -20.80 -13.07 4.47
N SER A 176 -21.09 -11.76 4.59
CA SER A 176 -21.85 -11.01 3.59
C SER A 176 -21.03 -9.96 2.80
N PHE A 177 -19.70 -9.96 2.91
CA PHE A 177 -18.81 -9.17 2.06
C PHE A 177 -17.54 -9.94 1.69
#